data_AF-A0A6M0MBK2-F1
#
_entry.id   AF-A0A6M0MBK2-F1
#
_cell.length_a   1.000
_cell.length_b   1.000
_cell.length_c   1.000
_cell.angle_alpha   90.00
_cell.angle_beta   90.00
_cell.angle_gamma   90.00
#
_symmetry.space_group_name_H-M   'P 1'
#
loop_
_entity.id
_entity.type
_entity.pdbx_description
1 polymer ?
#
loop_
_entity_poly.entity_id
_entity_poly.type
_entity_poly.pdbx_seq_one_letter_code
_entity_poly.pdbx_strand_id
1 'polypeptide(L)'
;MQYNRNNVSSLGGKQFEAGVHIAKITKVEAGKSRTNKEMFKFTLEGQNGESTIANLLFGESWTESNLQRILASIEDNGQQIAPIDYGYNRETVQFLTNHKVFIRMKERTGTYTDRNGEVRNSTGTEHKAFLTHEEYMKFGGGAQQTNIQGNTAQGDPFGNSAPMNISDEDLPF
;
A
#
# COMPACT_ATOMS: atom_id res chain seq x y z
N MET A 1 -16.49 -15.29 -30.35
CA MET A 1 -16.59 -15.42 -28.88
C MET A 1 -18.02 -15.09 -28.47
N GLN A 2 -18.68 -15.96 -27.70
CA GLN A 2 -20.03 -15.69 -27.17
C GLN A 2 -19.93 -14.96 -25.83
N TYR A 3 -20.67 -13.87 -25.70
CA TYR A 3 -20.78 -13.11 -24.46
C TYR A 3 -21.49 -13.94 -23.39
N ASN A 4 -20.85 -14.12 -22.22
CA ASN A 4 -21.44 -14.78 -21.06
C ASN A 4 -21.34 -13.87 -19.82
N ARG A 5 -22.50 -13.41 -19.33
CA ARG A 5 -22.60 -12.51 -18.18
C ARG A 5 -22.06 -13.11 -16.88
N ASN A 6 -22.03 -14.44 -16.76
CA ASN A 6 -21.52 -15.14 -15.58
C ASN A 6 -19.98 -15.23 -15.57
N ASN A 7 -19.31 -14.91 -16.68
CA ASN A 7 -17.85 -14.80 -16.79
C ASN A 7 -17.33 -13.37 -16.59
N VAL A 8 -18.22 -12.44 -16.23
CA VAL A 8 -17.81 -11.10 -15.81
C VAL A 8 -17.38 -11.24 -14.36
N SER A 9 -16.07 -11.30 -14.11
CA SER A 9 -15.54 -11.23 -12.74
C SER A 9 -16.08 -9.97 -12.04
N SER A 10 -16.26 -10.04 -10.73
CA SER A 10 -16.67 -8.87 -9.97
C SER A 10 -15.64 -7.76 -10.21
N LEU A 11 -16.10 -6.54 -10.52
CA LEU A 11 -15.24 -5.35 -10.69
C LEU A 11 -14.48 -4.95 -9.41
N GLY A 12 -14.61 -5.72 -8.32
CA GLY A 12 -13.86 -5.52 -7.09
C GLY A 12 -12.57 -6.34 -7.09
N GLY A 13 -11.43 -5.66 -7.10
CA GLY A 13 -10.15 -6.29 -6.77
C GLY A 13 -10.19 -6.96 -5.40
N LYS A 14 -9.30 -7.92 -5.16
CA LYS A 14 -9.17 -8.60 -3.87
C LYS A 14 -8.94 -7.54 -2.78
N GLN A 15 -9.60 -7.66 -1.63
CA GLN A 15 -9.34 -6.75 -0.50
C GLN A 15 -8.23 -7.32 0.38
N PHE A 16 -7.51 -6.43 1.07
CA PHE A 16 -6.60 -6.87 2.12
C PHE A 16 -7.39 -7.44 3.30
N GLU A 17 -6.87 -8.49 3.92
CA GLU A 17 -7.35 -8.93 5.23
C GLU A 17 -6.95 -7.93 6.32
N ALA A 18 -7.62 -8.00 7.47
CA ALA A 18 -7.23 -7.19 8.63
C ALA A 18 -5.84 -7.63 9.12
N GLY A 19 -5.01 -6.68 9.54
CA GLY A 19 -3.63 -6.97 9.95
C GLY A 19 -2.62 -6.02 9.33
N VAL A 20 -1.37 -6.45 9.27
CA VAL A 20 -0.28 -5.69 8.64
C VAL A 20 0.16 -6.37 7.35
N HIS A 21 0.57 -5.58 6.37
CA HIS A 21 0.92 -6.07 5.03
C HIS A 21 2.04 -5.23 4.41
N ILE A 22 2.78 -5.83 3.49
CA ILE A 22 3.64 -5.09 2.56
C ILE A 22 2.79 -4.75 1.32
N ALA A 23 2.79 -3.49 0.92
CA ALA A 23 2.06 -3.01 -0.25
C ALA A 23 2.96 -2.14 -1.13
N LYS A 24 2.54 -1.95 -2.37
CA LYS A 24 3.15 -1.04 -3.33
C LYS A 24 2.21 0.13 -3.60
N ILE A 25 2.73 1.36 -3.56
CA ILE A 25 2.02 2.55 -4.00
C ILE A 25 2.00 2.55 -5.52
N THR A 26 0.90 2.13 -6.14
CA THR A 26 0.79 2.07 -7.60
C THR A 26 0.41 3.41 -8.22
N LYS A 27 -0.28 4.26 -7.45
CA LYS A 27 -0.69 5.59 -7.91
C LYS A 27 -0.81 6.55 -6.73
N VAL A 28 -0.37 7.80 -6.94
CA VAL A 28 -0.66 8.93 -6.06
C VAL A 28 -1.35 10.02 -6.87
N GLU A 29 -2.49 10.51 -6.39
CA GLU A 29 -3.26 11.56 -7.04
C GLU A 29 -3.40 12.75 -6.08
N ALA A 30 -2.97 13.93 -6.53
CA ALA A 30 -3.28 15.17 -5.86
C ALA A 30 -4.70 15.60 -6.19
N GLY A 31 -5.48 15.93 -5.16
CA GLY A 31 -6.84 16.42 -5.32
C GLY A 31 -7.33 17.13 -4.08
N LYS A 32 -8.65 17.22 -3.96
CA LYS A 32 -9.30 17.86 -2.82
C LYS A 32 -10.27 16.90 -2.14
N SER A 33 -10.39 17.02 -0.82
CA SER A 33 -11.40 16.35 -0.03
C SER A 33 -12.79 16.93 -0.29
N ARG A 34 -13.84 16.27 0.25
CA ARG A 34 -15.21 16.80 0.24
C ARG A 34 -15.34 18.16 0.94
N THR A 35 -14.42 18.48 1.85
CA THR A 35 -14.36 19.75 2.58
C THR A 35 -13.39 20.75 1.95
N ASN A 36 -13.02 20.55 0.67
CA ASN A 36 -12.14 21.43 -0.12
C ASN A 36 -10.70 21.56 0.45
N LYS A 37 -10.27 20.61 1.29
CA LYS A 37 -8.89 20.55 1.79
C LYS A 37 -8.01 19.76 0.82
N GLU A 38 -6.76 20.17 0.68
CA GLU A 38 -5.76 19.51 -0.15
C GLU A 38 -5.51 18.08 0.35
N MET A 39 -5.41 17.13 -0.57
CA MET A 39 -5.32 15.71 -0.23
C MET A 39 -4.52 14.94 -1.28
N PHE A 40 -3.71 13.98 -0.82
CA PHE A 40 -3.20 12.90 -1.66
C PHE A 40 -4.05 11.65 -1.49
N LYS A 41 -4.45 11.06 -2.61
CA LYS A 41 -5.10 9.76 -2.66
C LYS A 41 -4.11 8.72 -3.18
N PHE A 42 -3.85 7.71 -2.38
CA PHE A 42 -2.96 6.61 -2.69
C PHE A 42 -3.77 5.41 -3.15
N THR A 43 -3.36 4.79 -4.24
CA THR A 43 -3.78 3.43 -4.61
C THR A 43 -2.66 2.49 -4.20
N LEU A 44 -3.01 1.53 -3.36
CA LEU A 44 -2.09 0.56 -2.78
C LEU A 44 -2.43 -0.82 -3.31
N GLU A 45 -1.42 -1.62 -3.65
CA GLU A 45 -1.56 -2.99 -4.13
C GLU A 45 -0.73 -3.97 -3.31
N GLY A 46 -1.32 -5.10 -2.93
CA GLY A 46 -0.68 -6.19 -2.21
C GLY A 46 -0.10 -7.24 -3.15
N GLN A 47 0.71 -8.16 -2.61
CA GLN A 47 1.42 -9.17 -3.40
C GLN A 47 0.50 -10.15 -4.12
N ASN A 48 -0.72 -10.38 -3.61
CA ASN A 48 -1.65 -11.34 -4.19
C ASN A 48 -2.81 -10.64 -4.92
N GLY A 49 -2.57 -9.44 -5.45
CA GLY A 49 -3.57 -8.64 -6.16
C GLY A 49 -4.59 -7.96 -5.24
N GLU A 50 -4.30 -7.85 -3.94
CA GLU A 50 -5.11 -7.04 -3.04
C GLU A 50 -5.02 -5.55 -3.43
N SER A 51 -6.09 -4.77 -3.29
CA SER A 51 -6.04 -3.33 -3.50
C SER A 51 -6.81 -2.56 -2.43
N THR A 52 -6.28 -1.39 -2.08
CA THR A 52 -6.96 -0.45 -1.17
C THR A 52 -6.62 0.99 -1.51
N ILE A 53 -7.40 1.92 -0.96
CA ILE A 53 -7.19 3.36 -1.08
C ILE A 53 -6.81 3.91 0.29
N ALA A 54 -5.74 4.69 0.35
CA ALA A 54 -5.40 5.51 1.50
C ALA A 54 -5.48 7.00 1.14
N ASN A 55 -5.73 7.86 2.11
CA ASN A 55 -5.78 9.31 1.91
C ASN A 55 -4.88 10.01 2.93
N LEU A 56 -4.12 11.01 2.49
CA LEU A 56 -3.38 11.94 3.33
C LEU A 56 -3.96 13.34 3.12
N LEU A 57 -4.60 13.87 4.16
CA LEU A 57 -5.15 15.22 4.15
C LEU A 57 -4.06 16.20 4.58
N PHE A 58 -3.95 17.35 3.90
CA PHE A 58 -3.01 18.41 4.24
C PHE A 58 -3.68 19.51 5.09
N GLY A 59 -2.85 20.20 5.88
CA GLY A 59 -3.29 21.25 6.80
C GLY A 59 -3.85 20.72 8.13
N GLU A 60 -3.60 19.45 8.46
CA GLU A 60 -3.95 18.86 9.75
C GLU A 60 -2.70 18.71 10.62
N SER A 61 -2.88 18.73 11.94
CA SER A 61 -1.76 18.58 12.90
C SER A 61 -1.01 17.25 12.78
N TRP A 62 -1.65 16.24 12.19
CA TRP A 62 -1.10 14.90 11.99
C TRP A 62 -0.55 14.67 10.57
N THR A 63 -0.70 15.62 9.63
CA THR A 63 -0.24 15.46 8.24
C THR A 63 1.24 15.16 8.18
N GLU A 64 2.04 15.96 8.89
CA GLU A 64 3.50 15.86 8.90
C GLU A 64 3.97 14.49 9.41
N SER A 65 3.44 14.06 10.56
CA SER A 65 3.78 12.75 11.12
C SER A 65 3.39 11.60 10.20
N ASN A 66 2.23 11.69 9.52
CA ASN A 66 1.82 10.66 8.57
C ASN A 66 2.67 10.66 7.30
N LEU A 67 3.10 11.82 6.80
CA LEU A 67 4.01 11.91 5.66
C LEU A 67 5.38 11.31 6.01
N GLN A 68 5.94 11.68 7.17
CA GLN A 68 7.19 11.10 7.68
C GLN A 68 7.10 9.59 7.84
N ARG A 69 5.97 9.05 8.29
CA ARG A 69 5.75 7.60 8.36
C ARG A 69 5.77 6.93 7.00
N ILE A 70 5.20 7.56 5.96
CA ILE A 70 5.29 7.04 4.60
C ILE A 70 6.75 7.00 4.15
N LEU A 71 7.50 8.09 4.34
CA LEU A 71 8.91 8.17 3.97
C LEU A 71 9.77 7.14 4.71
N ALA A 72 9.62 7.03 6.03
CA ALA A 72 10.30 6.01 6.82
C ALA A 72 9.96 4.59 6.35
N SER A 73 8.70 4.34 6.00
CA SER A 73 8.27 3.05 5.44
C SER A 73 8.98 2.71 4.13
N ILE A 74 9.20 3.71 3.28
CA ILE A 74 9.92 3.59 2.00
C ILE A 74 11.40 3.31 2.26
N GLU A 75 12.03 4.10 3.14
CA GLU A 75 13.44 3.95 3.54
C GLU A 75 13.71 2.57 4.15
N ASP A 76 12.83 2.13 5.05
CA ASP A 76 12.89 0.82 5.70
C ASP A 76 12.71 -0.35 4.72
N ASN A 77 12.13 -0.11 3.53
CA ASN A 77 12.11 -1.07 2.42
C ASN A 77 13.40 -1.03 1.57
N GLY A 78 14.44 -0.33 2.03
CA GLY A 78 15.73 -0.19 1.35
C GLY A 78 15.70 0.75 0.15
N GLN A 79 14.69 1.63 0.06
CA GLN A 79 14.53 2.55 -1.06
C GLN A 79 15.02 3.95 -0.68
N GLN A 80 15.79 4.57 -1.58
CA GLN A 80 16.39 5.87 -1.32
C GLN A 80 15.34 6.99 -1.26
N ILE A 81 15.45 7.84 -0.23
CA ILE A 81 14.66 9.06 -0.11
C ILE A 81 15.30 10.18 -0.92
N ALA A 82 14.49 10.84 -1.75
CA ALA A 82 14.96 11.96 -2.56
C ALA A 82 15.12 13.22 -1.69
N PRO A 83 16.18 14.01 -1.87
CA PRO A 83 16.37 15.27 -1.14
C PRO A 83 15.50 16.39 -1.74
N ILE A 84 14.17 16.24 -1.66
CA ILE A 84 13.18 17.21 -2.14
C ILE A 84 12.42 17.83 -0.97
N ASP A 85 11.75 18.96 -1.23
CA ASP A 85 10.86 19.56 -0.24
C ASP A 85 9.51 18.83 -0.22
N TYR A 86 9.29 18.05 0.84
CA TYR A 86 8.13 17.19 0.98
C TYR A 86 6.89 17.98 1.42
N GLY A 87 5.85 17.98 0.59
CA GLY A 87 4.63 18.75 0.86
C GLY A 87 3.52 18.46 -0.15
N TYR A 88 2.50 19.33 -0.20
CA TYR A 88 1.45 19.24 -1.22
C TYR A 88 1.95 19.81 -2.56
N ASN A 89 2.82 19.06 -3.23
CA ASN A 89 3.40 19.45 -4.51
C ASN A 89 3.57 18.26 -5.47
N ARG A 90 3.86 18.56 -6.74
CA ARG A 90 4.00 17.55 -7.79
C ARG A 90 5.19 16.63 -7.57
N GLU A 91 6.31 17.15 -7.07
CA GLU A 91 7.53 16.38 -6.84
C GLU A 91 7.31 15.28 -5.79
N THR A 92 6.58 15.60 -4.73
CA THR A 92 6.17 14.64 -3.69
C THR A 92 5.28 13.55 -4.28
N VAL A 93 4.28 13.90 -5.12
CA VAL A 93 3.41 12.90 -5.79
C VAL A 93 4.23 11.94 -6.66
N GLN A 94 5.16 12.49 -7.44
CA GLN A 94 6.02 11.71 -8.33
C GLN A 94 6.95 10.80 -7.55
N PHE A 95 7.58 11.31 -6.50
CA PHE A 95 8.44 10.54 -5.62
C PHE A 95 7.67 9.40 -4.95
N LEU A 96 6.53 9.67 -4.31
CA LEU A 96 5.80 8.65 -3.55
C LEU A 96 5.23 7.51 -4.41
N THR A 97 5.08 7.72 -5.71
CA THR A 97 4.58 6.68 -6.62
C THR A 97 5.62 5.58 -6.81
N ASN A 98 5.17 4.34 -7.00
CA ASN A 98 5.98 3.14 -7.30
C ASN A 98 6.93 2.69 -6.16
N HIS A 99 6.66 3.08 -4.91
CA HIS A 99 7.42 2.63 -3.74
C HIS A 99 6.69 1.56 -2.92
N LYS A 100 7.45 0.71 -2.24
CA LYS A 100 6.96 -0.27 -1.28
C LYS A 100 6.83 0.39 0.09
N VAL A 101 5.82 -0.06 0.82
CA VAL A 101 5.46 0.45 2.13
C VAL A 101 4.87 -0.68 2.99
N PHE A 102 4.98 -0.51 4.29
CA PHE A 102 4.25 -1.29 5.28
C PHE A 102 2.94 -0.58 5.63
N ILE A 103 1.84 -1.31 5.61
CA ILE A 103 0.51 -0.78 5.92
C ILE A 103 -0.18 -1.61 6.99
N ARG A 104 -1.09 -0.95 7.71
CA ARG A 104 -2.03 -1.59 8.62
C ARG A 104 -3.44 -1.46 8.10
N MET A 105 -4.12 -2.59 7.99
CA MET A 105 -5.53 -2.70 7.65
C MET A 105 -6.33 -3.00 8.92
N LYS A 106 -7.50 -2.37 9.04
CA LYS A 106 -8.45 -2.57 10.13
C LYS A 106 -9.74 -3.11 9.57
N GLU A 107 -10.40 -4.00 10.31
CA GLU A 107 -11.79 -4.38 10.02
C GLU A 107 -12.69 -3.14 10.06
N ARG A 108 -13.54 -3.04 9.05
CA ARG A 108 -14.61 -2.07 8.96
C ARG A 108 -15.93 -2.82 8.99
N THR A 109 -16.71 -2.55 10.04
CA THR A 109 -18.10 -2.99 10.13
C THR A 109 -19.01 -1.77 10.00
N GLY A 110 -20.16 -1.97 9.38
CA GLY A 110 -21.18 -0.94 9.24
C GLY A 110 -22.49 -1.54 8.78
N THR A 111 -23.46 -0.69 8.51
CA THR A 111 -24.75 -1.09 7.98
C THR A 111 -25.09 -0.26 6.74
N TYR A 112 -25.84 -0.85 5.81
CA TYR A 112 -26.43 -0.15 4.68
C TYR A 112 -27.86 -0.62 4.49
N THR A 113 -28.71 0.27 3.98
CA THR A 113 -30.05 -0.09 3.56
C THR A 113 -29.99 -0.59 2.12
N ASP A 114 -30.43 -1.83 1.88
CA ASP A 114 -30.51 -2.37 0.53
C ASP A 114 -31.69 -1.77 -0.26
N ARG A 115 -31.82 -2.16 -1.52
CA ARG A 115 -32.87 -1.64 -2.41
C ARG A 115 -34.29 -2.00 -1.96
N ASN A 116 -34.44 -2.97 -1.06
CA ASN A 116 -35.72 -3.41 -0.52
C ASN A 116 -36.05 -2.70 0.81
N GLY A 117 -35.18 -1.79 1.28
CA GLY A 117 -35.36 -1.10 2.55
C GLY A 117 -34.82 -1.87 3.76
N GLU A 118 -34.17 -3.03 3.56
CA GLU A 118 -33.64 -3.83 4.67
C GLU A 118 -32.24 -3.37 5.06
N VAL A 119 -31.99 -3.25 6.36
CA VAL A 119 -30.66 -2.94 6.89
C VAL A 119 -29.81 -4.21 6.85
N ARG A 120 -28.72 -4.16 6.08
CA ARG A 120 -27.74 -5.24 5.94
C ARG A 120 -26.42 -4.83 6.56
N ASN A 121 -25.70 -5.81 7.10
CA ASN A 121 -24.34 -5.60 7.60
C ASN A 121 -23.38 -5.48 6.40
N SER A 122 -22.48 -4.51 6.49
CA SER A 122 -21.31 -4.39 5.63
C SER A 122 -20.09 -4.78 6.46
N THR A 123 -19.36 -5.77 6.01
CA THR A 123 -18.03 -6.11 6.52
C THR A 123 -17.00 -5.86 5.43
N GLY A 124 -15.79 -5.48 5.82
CA GLY A 124 -14.67 -5.24 4.92
C GLY A 124 -13.47 -4.76 5.69
N THR A 125 -12.49 -4.20 4.99
CA THR A 125 -11.29 -3.62 5.60
C THR A 125 -11.04 -2.22 5.08
N GLU A 126 -10.36 -1.42 5.90
CA GLU A 126 -9.92 -0.08 5.54
C GLU A 126 -8.47 0.14 5.94
N HIS A 127 -7.78 0.98 5.17
CA HIS A 127 -6.43 1.41 5.50
C HIS A 127 -6.46 2.26 6.77
N LYS A 128 -5.72 1.83 7.79
CA LYS A 128 -5.61 2.53 9.06
C LYS A 128 -4.39 3.45 9.11
N ALA A 129 -3.21 2.95 8.73
CA ALA A 129 -1.95 3.69 8.83
C ALA A 129 -0.85 3.06 7.98
N PHE A 130 0.09 3.90 7.55
CA PHE A 130 1.43 3.46 7.14
C PHE A 130 2.28 3.19 8.38
N LEU A 131 3.21 2.24 8.27
CA LEU A 131 4.03 1.77 9.38
C LEU A 131 5.52 1.90 9.07
N THR A 132 6.33 2.09 10.11
CA THR A 132 7.76 1.78 10.05
C THR A 132 7.97 0.27 10.11
N HIS A 133 9.19 -0.21 9.82
CA HIS A 133 9.53 -1.62 9.94
C HIS A 133 9.37 -2.14 11.37
N GLU A 134 9.78 -1.37 12.38
CA GLU A 134 9.63 -1.73 13.79
C GLU A 134 8.16 -1.97 14.13
N GLU A 135 7.27 -1.08 13.70
CA GLU A 135 5.83 -1.21 13.93
C GLU A 135 5.24 -2.40 13.16
N TYR A 136 5.66 -2.60 11.90
CA TYR A 136 5.26 -3.75 11.10
C TYR A 136 5.60 -5.07 11.81
N MET A 137 6.83 -5.20 12.31
CA MET A 137 7.27 -6.38 13.06
C MET A 137 6.50 -6.54 14.37
N LYS A 138 6.32 -5.46 15.13
CA LYS A 138 5.55 -5.45 16.39
C LYS A 138 4.10 -5.91 16.22
N PHE A 139 3.49 -5.63 15.07
CA PHE A 139 2.12 -6.03 14.76
C PHE A 139 2.02 -7.39 14.05
N GLY A 140 3.11 -8.17 13.98
CA GLY A 140 3.09 -9.54 13.49
C GLY A 140 3.48 -9.74 12.04
N GLY A 141 4.09 -8.74 11.40
CA GLY A 141 4.51 -8.81 9.99
C GLY A 141 5.48 -9.97 9.68
N GLY A 142 6.35 -10.33 10.62
CA GLY A 142 7.29 -11.45 10.45
C GLY A 142 6.63 -12.84 10.36
N ALA A 143 5.38 -13.00 10.82
CA ALA A 143 4.67 -14.29 10.76
C ALA A 143 3.99 -14.55 9.40
N GLN A 144 3.89 -13.55 8.51
CA GLN A 144 3.33 -13.73 7.17
C GLN A 144 4.32 -14.38 6.19
N GLN A 145 5.62 -14.50 6.55
CA GLN A 145 6.65 -15.10 5.70
C GLN A 145 6.82 -16.63 5.89
N THR A 146 6.26 -17.24 6.93
CA THR A 146 6.57 -18.64 7.31
C THR A 146 5.65 -19.70 6.70
N ASN A 147 4.65 -19.35 5.88
CA ASN A 147 3.81 -20.34 5.19
C ASN A 147 4.21 -20.60 3.72
N ILE A 148 5.40 -20.19 3.31
CA ILE A 148 5.99 -20.59 2.02
C ILE A 148 7.29 -21.37 2.29
N GLN A 149 7.14 -22.64 2.70
CA GLN A 149 8.15 -23.68 2.54
C GLN A 149 7.45 -24.83 1.79
N GLY A 150 7.84 -25.23 0.58
CA GLY A 150 9.22 -25.35 0.14
C GLY A 150 9.60 -24.66 -1.18
N ASN A 151 10.91 -24.70 -1.38
CA ASN A 151 11.75 -24.17 -2.46
C ASN A 151 12.30 -22.75 -2.27
N THR A 152 13.50 -22.76 -1.69
CA THR A 152 14.65 -21.89 -1.92
C THR A 152 14.65 -21.12 -3.25
N ALA A 153 14.51 -19.81 -3.14
CA ALA A 153 15.25 -18.74 -3.82
C ALA A 153 14.41 -17.47 -3.60
N GLN A 154 14.80 -16.68 -2.61
CA GLN A 154 14.09 -15.50 -2.13
C GLN A 154 14.20 -14.38 -3.18
N GLY A 155 13.33 -14.45 -4.20
CA GLY A 155 13.08 -13.36 -5.11
C GLY A 155 12.16 -12.35 -4.47
N ASP A 156 12.50 -11.08 -4.55
CA ASP A 156 11.62 -9.97 -4.20
C ASP A 156 10.26 -10.12 -4.91
N PRO A 157 9.14 -10.34 -4.19
CA PRO A 157 7.83 -10.60 -4.78
C PRO A 157 7.24 -9.40 -5.55
N PHE A 158 7.86 -8.22 -5.45
CA PHE A 158 7.47 -7.01 -6.17
C PHE A 158 8.47 -6.57 -7.25
N GLY A 159 9.53 -7.36 -7.50
CA GLY A 159 10.40 -7.20 -8.66
C GLY A 159 11.18 -5.89 -8.75
N ASN A 160 11.73 -5.39 -7.64
CA ASN A 160 12.87 -4.47 -7.70
C ASN A 160 14.12 -5.24 -7.29
N SER A 161 14.76 -5.90 -8.26
CA SER A 161 16.17 -6.20 -8.13
C SER A 161 16.89 -4.86 -7.91
N ALA A 162 17.48 -4.69 -6.73
CA ALA A 162 18.58 -3.74 -6.58
C ALA A 162 19.58 -3.99 -7.73
N PRO A 163 20.22 -2.97 -8.30
CA PRO A 163 21.32 -3.22 -9.21
C PRO A 163 22.30 -4.12 -8.47
N MET A 164 22.54 -5.33 -9.00
CA MET A 164 23.61 -6.18 -8.50
C MET A 164 24.89 -5.35 -8.62
N ASN A 165 25.46 -4.98 -7.49
CA ASN A 165 26.79 -4.41 -7.43
C ASN A 165 27.75 -5.58 -7.68
N ILE A 166 27.97 -5.91 -8.95
CA ILE A 166 29.07 -6.79 -9.34
C ILE A 166 30.30 -5.91 -9.20
N SER A 167 31.06 -6.11 -8.12
CA SER A 167 32.40 -5.57 -8.02
C SER A 167 33.26 -6.20 -9.12
N ASP A 168 34.15 -5.44 -9.74
CA ASP A 168 35.06 -5.90 -10.80
C ASP A 168 35.93 -7.12 -10.39
N GLU A 169 35.98 -7.44 -9.10
CA GLU A 169 36.70 -8.58 -8.52
C GLU A 169 35.99 -9.93 -8.71
N ASP A 170 34.71 -9.95 -9.11
CA ASP A 170 33.91 -11.18 -9.30
C ASP A 170 33.79 -11.61 -10.78
N LEU A 171 34.51 -10.97 -11.71
CA LEU A 171 34.57 -11.41 -13.11
C LEU A 171 35.71 -12.41 -13.31
N PRO A 172 35.44 -13.66 -13.74
CA PRO A 172 36.50 -14.57 -14.14
C PRO A 172 37.15 -14.04 -15.43
N PHE A 173 38.48 -13.92 -15.40
CA PHE A 173 39.32 -13.57 -16.56
C PHE A 173 39.07 -14.47 -17.77
#